data_AF-A0A835SI30-F1
#
_entry.id   AF-A0A835SI30-F1
#
_cell.length_a   1.000
_cell.length_b   1.000
_cell.length_c   1.000
_cell.angle_alpha   90.00
_cell.angle_beta   90.00
_cell.angle_gamma   90.00
#
_symmetry.space_group_name_H-M   'P 1'
#
loop_
_entity.id
_entity.type
_entity.pdbx_description
1 polymer ?
#
loop_
_entity_poly.entity_id
_entity_poly.type
_entity_poly.pdbx_seq_one_letter_code
_entity_poly.pdbx_strand_id
1 'polypeptide(L)'
;MSGLTEREQVALCAEDYPLDFINGQHPGDYVETGAPIEPKCIYHHVYGKFNRLWYRVSWKLSDGKYTTMSFLLDTGAPKHLYLSSESRKILVEAGLLNEDSDMDLVYVKLFGRDCPVEPTPGVHAPANIIGLKLLKRFGLELFEGEPHFGFKVPIPYLDS
;
A
#
# COMPACT_ATOMS: atom_id res chain seq x y z
N MET A 1 4.52 14.12 -33.85
CA MET A 1 3.49 13.41 -33.08
C MET A 1 3.96 11.98 -32.90
N SER A 2 4.71 11.72 -31.82
CA SER A 2 5.14 10.37 -31.45
C SER A 2 4.05 9.74 -30.59
N GLY A 3 3.41 8.70 -31.12
CA GLY A 3 2.42 7.92 -30.39
C GLY A 3 3.05 7.28 -29.17
N LEU A 4 2.58 7.66 -27.99
CA LEU A 4 2.87 6.97 -26.75
C LEU A 4 2.15 5.61 -26.83
N THR A 5 2.93 4.55 -27.03
CA THR A 5 2.42 3.18 -26.94
C THR A 5 2.04 2.88 -25.49
N GLU A 6 0.85 2.30 -25.33
CA GLU A 6 0.12 1.99 -24.10
C GLU A 6 0.78 0.98 -23.12
N ARG A 7 2.12 0.86 -23.06
CA ARG A 7 2.79 -0.18 -22.24
C ARG A 7 4.09 0.25 -21.55
N GLU A 8 4.22 1.51 -21.15
CA GLU A 8 5.15 1.85 -20.07
C GLU A 8 4.36 2.02 -18.79
N GLN A 9 4.11 0.89 -18.11
CA GLN A 9 3.80 0.95 -16.68
C GLN A 9 5.04 1.59 -16.04
N VAL A 10 4.95 2.89 -15.71
CA VAL A 10 6.09 3.69 -15.25
C VAL A 10 6.63 3.01 -13.98
N ALA A 11 7.76 2.33 -14.11
CA ALA A 11 8.48 1.73 -12.99
C ALA A 11 8.73 2.79 -11.93
N LEU A 12 8.62 2.41 -10.65
CA LEU A 12 8.91 3.35 -9.57
C LEU A 12 10.43 3.60 -9.56
N CYS A 13 10.82 4.86 -9.66
CA CYS A 13 12.19 5.29 -9.49
C CYS A 13 12.38 5.91 -8.11
N ALA A 14 13.64 6.19 -7.74
CA ALA A 14 13.96 6.76 -6.43
C ALA A 14 13.21 8.08 -6.14
N GLU A 15 12.93 8.87 -7.19
CA GLU A 15 12.22 10.14 -7.06
C GLU A 15 10.75 9.96 -6.67
N ASP A 16 10.12 8.82 -6.98
CA ASP A 16 8.70 8.55 -6.70
C ASP A 16 8.41 8.35 -5.20
N TYR A 17 9.46 8.20 -4.37
CA TYR A 17 9.35 8.00 -2.94
C TYR A 17 9.52 9.34 -2.19
N PRO A 18 8.81 9.53 -1.06
CA PRO A 18 9.03 10.69 -0.19
C PRO A 18 10.49 10.76 0.29
N LEU A 19 10.96 11.98 0.59
CA LEU A 19 12.39 12.23 0.91
C LEU A 19 12.90 11.49 2.15
N ASP A 20 12.02 11.15 3.08
CA ASP A 20 12.32 10.40 4.31
C ASP A 20 12.34 8.88 4.09
N PHE A 21 12.06 8.40 2.88
CA PHE A 21 12.17 6.99 2.53
C PHE A 21 13.61 6.68 2.11
N ILE A 22 14.17 5.62 2.68
CA ILE A 22 15.52 5.14 2.40
C ILE A 22 15.36 3.84 1.61
N ASN A 23 15.96 3.78 0.42
CA ASN A 23 15.85 2.62 -0.49
C ASN A 23 14.39 2.21 -0.79
N GLY A 24 13.47 3.17 -0.89
CA GLY A 24 12.07 2.92 -1.21
C GLY A 24 11.19 2.49 -0.03
N GLN A 25 11.68 2.64 1.21
CA GLN A 25 10.95 2.28 2.43
C GLN A 25 11.10 3.36 3.50
N HIS A 26 10.03 3.67 4.25
CA HIS A 26 10.13 4.55 5.39
C HIS A 26 10.85 3.83 6.56
N PRO A 27 11.78 4.48 7.28
CA PRO A 27 12.62 3.84 8.31
C PRO A 27 11.85 3.27 9.50
N GLY A 28 10.66 3.79 9.77
CA GLY A 28 9.75 3.25 10.80
C GLY A 28 8.83 2.12 10.33
N ASP A 29 8.92 1.67 9.09
CA ASP A 29 8.12 0.55 8.60
C ASP A 29 8.68 -0.77 9.13
N TYR A 30 7.80 -1.76 9.28
CA TYR A 30 8.09 -3.11 9.80
C TYR A 30 8.58 -3.15 11.25
N VAL A 31 8.45 -2.04 11.99
CA VAL A 31 8.69 -2.00 13.44
C VAL A 31 7.42 -2.40 14.19
N GLU A 32 7.51 -3.45 15.00
CA GLU A 32 6.43 -3.87 15.89
C GLU A 32 6.27 -2.94 17.09
N THR A 33 5.02 -2.62 17.42
CA THR A 33 4.65 -1.71 18.51
C THR A 33 3.38 -2.20 19.22
N GLY A 34 3.18 -1.77 20.46
CA GLY A 34 1.98 -2.12 21.24
C GLY A 34 0.75 -1.26 20.95
N ALA A 35 0.87 -0.23 20.11
CA ALA A 35 -0.21 0.68 19.74
C ALA A 35 -0.07 1.12 18.28
N PRO A 36 -1.17 1.34 17.55
CA PRO A 36 -1.08 1.80 16.16
C PRO A 36 -0.51 3.22 16.12
N ILE A 37 0.19 3.54 15.01
CA ILE A 37 0.54 4.93 14.70
C ILE A 37 -0.71 5.70 14.27
N GLU A 38 -0.67 7.04 14.36
CA GLU A 38 -1.62 7.86 13.63
C GLU A 38 -1.35 7.69 12.12
N PRO A 39 -2.34 7.28 11.31
CA PRO A 39 -2.16 7.12 9.88
C PRO A 39 -1.76 8.44 9.21
N LYS A 40 -0.89 8.37 8.19
CA LYS A 40 -0.44 9.54 7.44
C LYS A 40 -0.79 9.42 5.97
N CYS A 41 -1.51 10.43 5.47
CA CYS A 41 -1.68 10.68 4.04
C CYS A 41 -0.54 11.60 3.56
N ILE A 42 0.37 11.07 2.75
CA ILE A 42 1.54 11.78 2.24
C ILE A 42 1.33 12.04 0.75
N TYR A 43 1.13 13.31 0.40
CA TYR A 43 1.07 13.75 -0.98
C TYR A 43 2.49 14.11 -1.45
N HIS A 44 3.10 13.22 -2.23
CA HIS A 44 4.43 13.43 -2.77
C HIS A 44 4.32 13.90 -4.22
N HIS A 45 4.68 15.16 -4.45
CA HIS A 45 4.55 15.82 -5.73
C HIS A 45 5.90 16.37 -6.17
N VAL A 46 6.29 16.04 -7.40
CA VAL A 46 7.42 16.64 -8.08
C VAL A 46 6.90 17.40 -9.29
N TYR A 47 7.02 18.72 -9.24
CA TYR A 47 6.49 19.63 -10.25
C TYR A 47 6.95 19.24 -11.66
N GLY A 48 5.99 19.08 -12.57
CA GLY A 48 6.24 18.72 -13.97
C GLY A 48 6.62 17.25 -14.19
N LYS A 49 6.63 16.40 -13.16
CA LYS A 49 6.94 14.97 -13.28
C LYS A 49 5.78 14.07 -12.87
N PHE A 50 5.42 14.04 -11.58
CA PHE A 50 4.44 13.09 -11.06
C PHE A 50 3.77 13.54 -9.76
N ASN A 51 2.66 12.86 -9.45
CA ASN A 51 1.94 12.91 -8.19
C ASN A 51 1.84 11.49 -7.64
N ARG A 52 2.34 11.26 -6.43
CA ARG A 52 2.23 9.97 -5.72
C ARG A 52 1.51 10.17 -4.40
N LEU A 53 0.54 9.30 -4.16
CA LEU A 53 -0.21 9.27 -2.90
C LEU A 53 0.35 8.11 -2.08
N TRP A 54 0.90 8.42 -0.92
CA TRP A 54 1.48 7.44 -0.01
C TRP A 54 0.65 7.38 1.27
N TYR A 55 0.21 6.19 1.64
CA TYR A 55 -0.54 5.98 2.88
C TYR A 55 0.29 5.15 3.84
N ARG A 56 0.60 5.73 5.00
CA ARG A 56 1.36 5.07 6.05
C ARG A 56 0.44 4.74 7.21
N VAL A 57 0.30 3.45 7.52
CA VAL A 57 -0.70 2.95 8.46
C VAL A 57 -0.18 1.73 9.20
N SER A 58 -0.66 1.50 10.42
CA SER A 58 -0.41 0.26 11.15
C SER A 58 -1.25 -0.90 10.63
N TRP A 59 -0.69 -2.09 10.61
CA TRP A 59 -1.36 -3.37 10.41
C TRP A 59 -1.34 -4.13 11.73
N LYS A 60 -2.52 -4.56 12.20
CA LYS A 60 -2.66 -5.31 13.45
C LYS A 60 -2.29 -6.78 13.23
N LEU A 61 -1.37 -7.28 14.04
CA LEU A 61 -0.88 -8.66 14.02
C LEU A 61 -1.76 -9.56 14.90
N SER A 62 -1.66 -10.88 14.70
CA SER A 62 -2.45 -11.87 15.43
C SER A 62 -2.15 -11.93 16.94
N ASP A 63 -0.95 -11.50 17.36
CA ASP A 63 -0.55 -11.38 18.76
C ASP A 63 -1.08 -10.10 19.44
N GLY A 64 -1.83 -9.27 18.71
CA GLY A 64 -2.39 -8.00 19.17
C GLY A 64 -1.44 -6.81 19.06
N LYS A 65 -0.20 -7.00 18.60
CA LYS A 65 0.70 -5.90 18.26
C LYS A 65 0.37 -5.29 16.91
N TYR A 66 1.12 -4.25 16.55
CA TYR A 66 0.99 -3.53 15.29
C TYR A 66 2.34 -3.41 14.60
N THR A 67 2.36 -3.62 13.29
CA THR A 67 3.51 -3.30 12.43
C THR A 67 3.13 -2.16 11.48
N THR A 68 4.02 -1.20 11.26
CA THR A 68 3.70 -0.08 10.35
C THR A 68 4.13 -0.40 8.93
N MET A 69 3.29 -0.06 7.94
CA MET A 69 3.62 -0.22 6.53
C MET A 69 3.24 1.04 5.74
N SER A 70 4.07 1.40 4.77
CA SER A 70 3.76 2.42 3.77
C SER A 70 3.27 1.78 2.48
N PHE A 71 2.23 2.36 1.89
CA PHE A 71 1.60 1.91 0.66
C PHE A 71 1.53 3.04 -0.35
N LEU A 72 1.96 2.78 -1.58
CA LEU A 72 1.58 3.59 -2.72
C LEU A 72 0.09 3.34 -3.03
N LEU A 73 -0.69 4.40 -3.19
CA LEU A 73 -2.07 4.30 -3.66
C LEU A 73 -2.07 4.46 -5.18
N ASP A 74 -2.31 3.37 -5.90
CA ASP A 74 -2.21 3.33 -7.36
C ASP A 74 -3.55 2.93 -8.00
N THR A 75 -4.21 3.90 -8.64
CA THR A 75 -5.45 3.66 -9.39
C THR A 75 -5.22 2.87 -10.69
N GLY A 76 -3.99 2.79 -11.17
CA GLY A 76 -3.59 1.97 -12.31
C GLY A 76 -3.37 0.49 -11.96
N ALA A 77 -3.20 0.16 -10.67
CA ALA A 77 -3.02 -1.20 -10.21
C ALA A 77 -4.39 -1.92 -10.06
N PRO A 78 -4.72 -2.92 -10.89
CA PRO A 78 -6.09 -3.44 -11.01
C PRO A 78 -6.55 -4.34 -9.84
N LYS A 79 -5.62 -4.83 -9.02
CA LYS A 79 -5.92 -5.76 -7.90
C LYS A 79 -6.14 -4.98 -6.61
N HIS A 80 -6.44 -5.69 -5.53
CA HIS A 80 -6.69 -5.05 -4.23
C HIS A 80 -5.40 -4.60 -3.57
N LEU A 81 -4.46 -5.52 -3.44
CA LEU A 81 -3.24 -5.30 -2.68
C LEU A 81 -2.06 -5.97 -3.38
N TYR A 82 -0.92 -5.26 -3.44
CA TYR A 82 0.37 -5.81 -3.83
C TYR A 82 1.31 -5.63 -2.65
N LEU A 83 1.93 -6.70 -2.22
CA LEU A 83 2.81 -6.68 -1.06
C LEU A 83 4.25 -6.99 -1.46
N SER A 84 5.16 -6.24 -0.87
CA SER A 84 6.58 -6.52 -0.92
C SER A 84 6.90 -7.88 -0.28
N SER A 85 8.06 -8.45 -0.59
CA SER A 85 8.51 -9.71 0.01
C SER A 85 8.56 -9.63 1.54
N GLU A 86 8.97 -8.47 2.09
CA GLU A 86 9.09 -8.25 3.54
C GLU A 86 7.70 -8.22 4.19
N SER A 87 6.76 -7.44 3.64
CA SER A 87 5.38 -7.39 4.14
C SER A 87 4.72 -8.77 4.10
N ARG A 88 4.91 -9.51 2.99
CA ARG A 88 4.37 -10.87 2.87
C ARG A 88 4.94 -11.80 3.94
N LYS A 89 6.26 -11.76 4.16
CA LYS A 89 6.91 -12.57 5.20
C LYS A 89 6.30 -12.27 6.58
N ILE A 90 6.17 -11.00 6.95
CA ILE A 90 5.58 -10.58 8.24
C ILE A 90 4.15 -11.09 8.39
N LEU A 91 3.32 -10.94 7.35
CA LEU A 91 1.92 -11.39 7.41
C LEU A 91 1.77 -12.92 7.41
N VAL A 92 2.69 -13.64 6.77
CA VAL A 92 2.76 -15.11 6.84
C VAL A 92 3.15 -15.56 8.25
N GLU A 93 4.19 -14.95 8.83
CA GLU A 93 4.65 -15.26 10.20
C GLU A 93 3.57 -14.95 11.24
N ALA A 94 2.77 -13.90 11.01
CA ALA A 94 1.61 -13.56 11.84
C ALA A 94 0.36 -14.43 11.55
N GLY A 95 0.38 -15.33 10.57
CA GLY A 95 -0.77 -16.16 10.22
C GLY A 95 -1.96 -15.40 9.64
N LEU A 96 -1.74 -14.25 9.01
CA LEU A 96 -2.78 -13.38 8.46
C LEU A 96 -3.01 -13.56 6.96
N LEU A 97 -2.06 -14.22 6.29
CA LEU A 97 -2.11 -14.49 4.86
C LEU A 97 -2.65 -15.91 4.64
N ASN A 98 -3.77 -16.00 3.92
CA ASN A 98 -4.49 -17.23 3.64
C ASN A 98 -4.26 -17.65 2.19
N GLU A 99 -4.25 -18.96 1.96
CA GLU A 99 -4.12 -19.55 0.63
C GLU A 99 -5.37 -20.37 0.32
N ASP A 100 -5.96 -20.13 -0.85
CA ASP A 100 -7.00 -20.96 -1.45
C ASP A 100 -6.36 -21.73 -2.62
N SER A 101 -6.05 -23.00 -2.36
CA SER A 101 -5.36 -23.89 -3.31
C SER A 101 -6.20 -24.20 -4.55
N ASP A 102 -7.53 -24.14 -4.44
CA ASP A 102 -8.43 -24.47 -5.54
C ASP A 102 -8.47 -23.33 -6.57
N MET A 103 -8.25 -22.10 -6.11
CA MET A 103 -8.30 -20.88 -6.91
C MET A 103 -6.92 -20.27 -7.20
N ASP A 104 -5.83 -20.89 -6.71
CA ASP A 104 -4.45 -20.37 -6.73
C ASP A 104 -4.41 -18.91 -6.26
N LEU A 105 -5.10 -18.65 -5.13
CA LEU A 105 -5.35 -17.30 -4.63
C LEU A 105 -4.76 -17.13 -3.24
N VAL A 106 -3.94 -16.10 -3.10
CA VAL A 106 -3.49 -15.59 -1.81
C VAL A 106 -4.35 -14.41 -1.41
N TYR A 107 -4.82 -14.36 -0.17
CA TYR A 107 -5.61 -13.25 0.34
C TYR A 107 -5.38 -12.97 1.81
N VAL A 108 -5.64 -11.73 2.20
CA VAL A 108 -5.81 -11.32 3.60
C VAL A 108 -7.28 -11.02 3.80
N LYS A 109 -7.80 -11.26 5.00
CA LYS A 109 -9.05 -10.61 5.39
C LYS A 109 -8.71 -9.16 5.76
N LEU A 110 -9.55 -8.22 5.37
CA LEU A 110 -9.46 -6.84 5.82
C LEU A 110 -10.88 -6.35 6.08
N PHE A 111 -11.14 -5.93 7.32
CA PHE A 111 -12.47 -5.49 7.77
C PHE A 111 -13.57 -6.51 7.43
N GLY A 112 -13.29 -7.80 7.69
CA GLY A 112 -14.21 -8.92 7.49
C GLY A 112 -14.44 -9.31 6.02
N ARG A 113 -13.64 -8.81 5.07
CA ARG A 113 -13.76 -9.16 3.65
C ARG A 113 -12.44 -9.66 3.10
N ASP A 114 -12.50 -10.66 2.24
CA ASP A 114 -11.32 -11.15 1.54
C ASP A 114 -10.78 -10.08 0.57
N CYS A 115 -9.46 -9.92 0.63
CA CYS A 115 -8.66 -9.01 -0.18
C CYS A 115 -7.54 -9.83 -0.83
N PRO A 116 -7.70 -10.19 -2.11
CA PRO A 116 -6.64 -10.77 -2.91
C PRO A 116 -5.33 -10.00 -2.81
N VAL A 117 -4.24 -10.72 -2.59
CA VAL A 117 -2.88 -10.19 -2.49
C VAL A 117 -2.06 -10.75 -3.65
N GLU A 118 -1.38 -9.87 -4.35
CA GLU A 118 -0.39 -10.22 -5.35
C GLU A 118 1.01 -9.85 -4.84
N PRO A 119 2.08 -10.50 -5.32
CA PRO A 119 3.42 -9.97 -5.13
C PRO A 119 3.56 -8.61 -5.84
N THR A 120 4.23 -7.65 -5.20
CA THR A 120 4.64 -6.42 -5.91
C THR A 120 5.54 -6.77 -7.09
N PRO A 121 5.28 -6.26 -8.32
CA PRO A 121 6.18 -6.49 -9.45
C PRO A 121 7.60 -6.00 -9.14
N GLY A 122 8.64 -6.72 -9.60
CA GLY A 122 10.03 -6.42 -9.22
C GLY A 122 10.49 -5.00 -9.53
N VAL A 123 9.96 -4.38 -10.59
CA VAL A 123 10.22 -2.98 -10.97
C VAL A 123 9.66 -1.94 -10.01
N HIS A 124 8.78 -2.36 -9.09
CA HIS A 124 8.18 -1.53 -8.05
C HIS A 124 8.65 -1.93 -6.65
N ALA A 125 9.53 -2.94 -6.53
CA ALA A 125 10.09 -3.31 -5.23
C ALA A 125 10.97 -2.17 -4.67
N PRO A 126 10.92 -1.90 -3.35
CA PRO A 126 10.26 -2.69 -2.31
C PRO A 126 8.85 -2.19 -1.92
N ALA A 127 8.16 -1.41 -2.77
CA ALA A 127 6.89 -0.79 -2.39
C ALA A 127 5.77 -1.80 -2.09
N ASN A 128 4.89 -1.44 -1.16
CA ASN A 128 3.55 -2.01 -1.08
C ASN A 128 2.60 -1.12 -1.88
N ILE A 129 1.57 -1.70 -2.49
CA ILE A 129 0.62 -0.96 -3.32
C ILE A 129 -0.80 -1.34 -2.93
N ILE A 130 -1.63 -0.33 -2.63
CA ILE A 130 -3.09 -0.48 -2.55
C ILE A 130 -3.64 -0.12 -3.92
N GLY A 131 -4.21 -1.11 -4.59
CA GLY A 131 -4.74 -0.96 -5.94
C GLY A 131 -6.19 -0.52 -5.99
N LEU A 132 -6.66 -0.23 -7.20
CA LEU A 132 -7.94 0.41 -7.51
C LEU A 132 -9.15 -0.22 -6.78
N LYS A 133 -9.18 -1.56 -6.68
CA LYS A 133 -10.31 -2.26 -6.03
C LYS A 133 -10.40 -1.97 -4.53
N LEU A 134 -9.25 -1.91 -3.85
CA LEU A 134 -9.21 -1.63 -2.42
C LEU A 134 -9.33 -0.12 -2.15
N LEU A 135 -8.76 0.75 -3.01
CA LEU A 135 -8.97 2.20 -2.96
C LEU A 135 -10.45 2.59 -3.04
N LYS A 136 -11.19 1.97 -3.97
CA LYS A 136 -12.66 2.16 -4.07
C LYS A 136 -13.39 1.70 -2.81
N ARG A 137 -12.93 0.60 -2.19
CA ARG A 137 -13.52 0.06 -0.95
C ARG A 137 -13.26 0.98 0.25
N PHE A 138 -12.05 1.52 0.36
CA PHE A 138 -11.71 2.51 1.39
C PHE A 138 -12.37 3.88 1.13
N GLY A 139 -12.83 4.12 -0.09
CA GLY A 139 -13.46 5.37 -0.47
C GLY A 139 -12.43 6.50 -0.53
N LEU A 140 -11.34 6.29 -1.29
CA LEU A 140 -10.35 7.34 -1.56
C LEU A 140 -11.06 8.60 -2.09
N GLU A 141 -10.80 9.73 -1.44
CA GLU A 141 -11.27 11.07 -1.82
C GLU A 141 -10.05 11.96 -2.06
N LEU A 142 -10.14 12.83 -3.08
CA LEU A 142 -9.11 13.80 -3.42
C LEU A 142 -9.60 15.21 -3.10
N PHE A 143 -8.70 16.07 -2.65
CA PHE A 143 -8.98 17.44 -2.23
C PHE A 143 -8.07 18.43 -2.96
N GLU A 144 -8.56 19.65 -3.15
CA GLU A 144 -7.78 20.71 -3.83
C GLU A 144 -6.64 21.27 -2.96
N GLY A 145 -6.79 21.23 -1.64
CA GLY A 145 -5.80 21.65 -0.65
C GLY A 145 -5.45 20.55 0.32
N GLU A 146 -4.60 20.83 1.30
CA GLU A 146 -4.24 19.88 2.36
C GLU A 146 -5.49 19.28 3.03
N PRO A 147 -5.54 17.94 3.25
CA PRO A 147 -4.45 16.97 3.13
C PRO A 147 -4.24 16.38 1.72
N HIS A 148 -4.81 16.96 0.67
CA HIS A 148 -4.82 16.53 -0.74
C HIS A 148 -5.56 15.22 -1.04
N PHE A 149 -5.60 14.29 -0.07
CA PHE A 149 -6.43 13.10 -0.16
C PHE A 149 -6.75 12.52 1.21
N GLY A 150 -7.74 11.67 1.26
CA GLY A 150 -8.14 10.92 2.45
C GLY A 150 -9.07 9.76 2.08
N PHE A 151 -9.70 9.17 3.09
CA PHE A 151 -10.68 8.13 2.93
C PHE A 151 -12.02 8.58 3.52
N LYS A 152 -13.12 8.18 2.90
CA LYS A 152 -14.48 8.52 3.32
C LYS A 152 -14.77 8.16 4.79
N VAL A 153 -14.13 7.12 5.29
CA VAL A 153 -14.21 6.69 6.69
C VAL A 153 -12.79 6.62 7.25
N PRO A 154 -12.52 7.11 8.47
CA PRO A 154 -11.23 6.94 9.12
C PRO A 154 -10.83 5.47 9.24
N ILE A 155 -9.60 5.15 8.86
CA ILE A 155 -9.03 3.80 8.96
C ILE A 155 -7.83 3.89 9.93
N PRO A 156 -8.04 3.69 11.24
CA PRO A 156 -6.96 3.89 12.24
C PRO A 156 -5.84 2.85 12.10
N TYR A 157 -6.17 1.66 11.60
CA TYR A 157 -5.23 0.59 11.28
C TYR A 157 -5.90 -0.41 10.33
N LEU A 158 -5.09 -1.24 9.68
CA LEU A 158 -5.53 -2.39 8.90
C LEU A 158 -5.70 -3.57 9.87
N ASP A 159 -6.87 -4.20 9.84
CA ASP A 159 -7.20 -5.34 10.70
C ASP A 159 -7.75 -6.47 9.84
N SER A 160 -7.24 -7.68 10.09
CA SER A 160 -7.54 -8.88 9.32
C SER A 160 -8.61 -9.75 9.95
#